data_AF-A0A516H6J3-F1
#
_entry.id   AF-A0A516H6J3-F1
#
_cell.length_a   1.000
_cell.length_b   1.000
_cell.length_c   1.000
_cell.angle_alpha   90.00
_cell.angle_beta   90.00
_cell.angle_gamma   90.00
#
_symmetry.space_group_name_H-M   'P 1'
#
loop_
_entity.id
_entity.type
_entity.pdbx_description
1 polymer ?
#
loop_
_entity_poly.entity_id
_entity_poly.type
_entity_poly.pdbx_seq_one_letter_code
_entity_poly.pdbx_strand_id
1 'polypeptide(L)'
;MSIDKIRGPGGIAPGSPKRSTGSSSAGGPSFASMLKGAEKPAGQVGQAAPVAALDAMLTIQAVDEQAGGRQNRQRAYQRGSTLIERLEEIRHGLLMGSIPADRLQRLAQTLRAEKLMVLDPRLAEVMAEIELRCEVELAKLGL
;
A
#
# COMPACT_ATOMS: atom_id res chain seq x y z
N MET A 1 33.92 35.44 42.00
CA MET A 1 32.89 35.42 40.93
C MET A 1 31.89 34.35 41.28
N SER A 2 30.72 34.77 41.77
CA SER A 2 29.62 33.87 42.15
C SER A 2 28.84 33.47 40.92
N ILE A 3 28.56 32.17 40.77
CA ILE A 3 27.80 31.61 39.65
C ILE A 3 26.49 31.09 40.23
N ASP A 4 25.38 31.74 39.86
CA ASP A 4 24.04 31.45 40.33
C ASP A 4 23.55 30.07 39.87
N LYS A 5 22.91 29.34 40.80
CA LYS A 5 22.25 28.05 40.52
C LYS A 5 21.00 28.28 39.66
N ILE A 6 20.99 27.71 38.46
CA ILE A 6 19.82 27.71 37.57
C ILE A 6 18.73 26.81 38.17
N ARG A 7 17.59 27.43 38.48
CA ARG A 7 16.39 26.82 39.04
C ARG A 7 15.57 26.18 37.92
N GLY A 8 15.38 24.86 37.99
CA GLY A 8 14.50 24.13 37.05
C GLY A 8 13.04 24.55 37.19
N PRO A 9 12.24 24.52 36.11
CA PRO A 9 10.83 24.85 36.15
C PRO A 9 10.06 23.82 37.01
N GLY A 10 9.34 24.34 38.00
CA GLY A 10 8.60 23.57 39.00
C GLY A 10 7.40 22.83 38.43
N GLY A 11 7.07 21.70 39.08
CA GLY A 11 5.96 20.82 38.74
C GLY A 11 4.60 21.49 38.85
N ILE A 12 3.70 21.10 37.94
CA ILE A 12 2.35 21.62 37.81
C ILE A 12 1.41 20.67 38.55
N ALA A 13 0.68 21.15 39.55
CA ALA A 13 -0.33 20.40 40.28
C ALA A 13 -1.58 20.16 39.40
N PRO A 14 -2.28 19.01 39.51
CA PRO A 14 -3.48 18.76 38.71
C PRO A 14 -4.67 19.54 39.27
N GLY A 15 -5.09 20.60 38.56
CA GLY A 15 -6.38 21.25 38.76
C GLY A 15 -7.51 20.44 38.13
N SER A 16 -8.58 20.18 38.88
CA SER A 16 -9.76 19.46 38.39
C SER A 16 -10.48 20.23 37.27
N PRO A 17 -10.82 19.61 36.13
CA PRO A 17 -11.56 20.30 35.08
C PRO A 17 -13.04 20.49 35.45
N LYS A 18 -13.43 21.76 35.56
CA LYS A 18 -14.82 22.22 35.76
C LYS A 18 -15.61 22.04 34.45
N ARG A 19 -16.69 21.25 34.49
CA ARG A 19 -17.65 21.11 33.38
C ARG A 19 -18.31 22.46 33.07
N SER A 20 -18.09 22.99 31.86
CA SER A 20 -18.93 24.03 31.27
C SER A 20 -19.95 23.40 30.34
N THR A 21 -21.22 23.50 30.70
CA THR A 21 -22.36 23.26 29.80
C THR A 21 -22.54 24.48 28.92
N GLY A 22 -22.30 24.35 27.61
CA GLY A 22 -22.57 25.38 26.62
C GLY A 22 -23.15 24.75 25.36
N SER A 23 -24.43 25.03 25.08
CA SER A 23 -25.13 24.66 23.86
C SER A 23 -25.15 25.83 22.88
N SER A 24 -24.91 25.56 21.59
CA SER A 24 -25.47 26.17 20.35
C SER A 24 -24.42 26.06 19.22
N SER A 25 -24.48 25.04 18.37
CA SER A 25 -25.21 24.96 17.08
C SER A 25 -24.54 25.68 15.91
N ALA A 26 -23.79 24.93 15.08
CA ALA A 26 -23.62 25.18 13.65
C ALA A 26 -23.11 23.92 12.93
N GLY A 27 -23.95 23.34 12.06
CA GLY A 27 -23.61 22.65 10.81
C GLY A 27 -22.66 21.44 10.81
N GLY A 28 -23.22 20.23 10.91
CA GLY A 28 -22.58 18.95 10.54
C GLY A 28 -23.14 17.80 11.39
N PRO A 29 -23.36 16.58 10.86
CA PRO A 29 -23.78 15.45 11.68
C PRO A 29 -22.65 15.14 12.67
N SER A 30 -22.80 15.65 13.90
CA SER A 30 -21.86 15.44 14.98
C SER A 30 -21.76 13.94 15.21
N PHE A 31 -20.54 13.40 15.25
CA PHE A 31 -20.24 12.01 15.60
C PHE A 31 -21.03 11.51 16.84
N ALA A 32 -21.35 12.42 17.79
CA ALA A 32 -22.19 12.14 18.95
C ALA A 32 -23.63 11.70 18.60
N SER A 33 -24.20 12.20 17.49
CA SER A 33 -25.53 11.82 17.02
C SER A 33 -25.56 10.43 16.38
N MET A 34 -24.45 9.98 15.78
CA MET A 34 -24.29 8.60 15.31
C MET A 34 -24.08 7.62 16.47
N LEU A 35 -23.43 8.07 17.56
CA LEU A 35 -23.24 7.26 18.77
C LEU A 35 -24.55 7.04 19.56
N LYS A 36 -25.50 7.98 19.48
CA LYS A 36 -26.78 7.90 20.20
C LYS A 36 -27.72 6.79 19.70
N GLY A 37 -27.44 6.20 18.53
CA GLY A 37 -28.14 5.00 18.06
C GLY A 37 -27.68 3.70 18.71
N ALA A 38 -26.59 3.72 19.49
CA ALA A 38 -25.96 2.53 20.08
C ALA A 38 -26.29 2.32 21.58
N GLU A 39 -27.08 3.17 22.22
CA GLU A 39 -27.51 2.95 23.61
C GLU A 39 -28.80 2.11 23.66
N LYS A 40 -28.63 0.77 23.69
CA LYS A 40 -29.64 -0.17 24.21
C LYS A 40 -29.27 -0.59 25.64
N PRO A 41 -30.27 -0.93 26.49
CA PRO A 41 -30.10 -1.01 27.94
C PRO A 41 -29.15 -2.14 28.35
N ALA A 42 -28.49 -1.94 29.48
CA ALA A 42 -27.59 -2.88 30.14
C ALA A 42 -28.24 -4.25 30.33
N GLY A 43 -27.87 -5.19 29.45
CA GLY A 43 -28.23 -6.59 29.52
C GLY A 43 -27.00 -7.42 29.18
N GLN A 44 -26.45 -8.08 30.20
CA GLN A 44 -25.45 -9.16 30.15
C GLN A 44 -24.35 -9.02 29.09
N VAL A 45 -23.18 -8.51 29.50
CA VAL A 45 -21.92 -8.69 28.77
C VAL A 45 -21.49 -10.16 28.91
N GLY A 46 -22.19 -11.04 28.19
CA GLY A 46 -21.79 -12.42 27.96
C GLY A 46 -20.94 -12.50 26.69
N GLN A 47 -19.62 -12.59 26.85
CA GLN A 47 -18.65 -13.16 25.90
C GLN A 47 -18.97 -13.02 24.38
N ALA A 48 -19.15 -11.81 23.86
CA ALA A 48 -19.28 -11.56 22.41
C ALA A 48 -18.07 -10.80 21.79
N ALA A 49 -16.98 -10.65 22.54
CA ALA A 49 -15.76 -9.97 22.10
C ALA A 49 -15.06 -10.60 20.87
N PRO A 50 -15.05 -11.94 20.65
CA PRO A 50 -14.32 -12.49 19.49
C PRO A 50 -15.06 -12.30 18.16
N VAL A 51 -16.40 -12.20 18.15
CA VAL A 51 -17.18 -12.14 16.90
C VAL A 51 -17.15 -10.75 16.27
N ALA A 52 -17.19 -9.69 17.08
CA ALA A 52 -17.10 -8.31 16.58
C ALA A 52 -15.72 -8.00 15.96
N ALA A 53 -14.65 -8.61 16.48
CA ALA A 53 -13.30 -8.48 15.90
C ALA A 53 -13.18 -9.18 14.53
N LEU A 54 -13.86 -10.32 14.36
CA LEU A 54 -13.92 -11.03 13.07
C LEU A 54 -14.73 -10.26 12.02
N ASP A 55 -15.84 -9.64 12.43
CA ASP A 55 -16.68 -8.83 11.55
C ASP A 55 -15.93 -7.56 11.05
N ALA A 56 -15.10 -6.96 11.92
CA ALA A 56 -14.19 -5.89 11.53
C ALA A 56 -13.10 -6.34 10.53
N MET A 57 -12.60 -7.57 10.65
CA MET A 57 -11.64 -8.13 9.68
C MET A 57 -12.31 -8.46 8.34
N LEU A 58 -13.52 -9.02 8.37
CA LEU A 58 -14.30 -9.33 7.16
C LEU A 58 -14.69 -8.06 6.41
N THR A 59 -15.04 -6.99 7.12
CA THR A 59 -15.34 -5.70 6.50
C THR A 59 -14.10 -5.06 5.87
N ILE A 60 -12.93 -5.12 6.50
CA ILE A 60 -11.67 -4.65 5.89
C ILE A 60 -11.33 -5.47 4.62
N GLN A 61 -11.52 -6.79 4.63
CA GLN A 61 -11.31 -7.65 3.46
C GLN A 61 -12.33 -7.38 2.35
N ALA A 62 -13.61 -7.19 2.72
CA ALA A 62 -14.66 -6.85 1.77
C ALA A 62 -14.41 -5.51 1.09
N VAL A 63 -13.88 -4.51 1.82
CA VAL A 63 -13.51 -3.21 1.26
C VAL A 63 -12.34 -3.33 0.29
N ASP A 64 -11.31 -4.13 0.57
CA ASP A 64 -10.19 -4.38 -0.37
C ASP A 64 -10.66 -5.12 -1.64
N GLU A 65 -11.58 -6.07 -1.51
CA GLU A 65 -12.18 -6.73 -2.67
C GLU A 65 -13.07 -5.81 -3.51
N GLN A 66 -13.86 -4.95 -2.86
CA GLN A 66 -14.71 -3.95 -3.52
C GLN A 66 -13.89 -2.83 -4.18
N ALA A 67 -12.73 -2.47 -3.60
CA ALA A 67 -11.77 -1.53 -4.16
C ALA A 67 -10.96 -2.11 -5.35
N GLY A 68 -11.30 -3.33 -5.80
CA GLY A 68 -10.71 -3.93 -6.99
C GLY A 68 -9.44 -4.74 -6.72
N GLY A 69 -9.14 -5.11 -5.48
CA GLY A 69 -7.95 -5.90 -5.11
C GLY A 69 -7.80 -7.19 -5.94
N ARG A 70 -8.90 -7.94 -6.16
CA ARG A 70 -8.90 -9.13 -7.04
C ARG A 70 -8.59 -8.77 -8.50
N GLN A 71 -9.21 -7.72 -9.03
CA GLN A 71 -9.02 -7.30 -10.42
C GLN A 71 -7.61 -6.78 -10.67
N ASN A 72 -7.02 -6.04 -9.72
CA ASN A 72 -5.63 -5.59 -9.76
C ASN A 72 -4.66 -6.77 -9.69
N ARG A 73 -4.92 -7.74 -8.82
CA ARG A 73 -4.13 -8.97 -8.74
C ARG A 73 -4.18 -9.74 -10.06
N GLN A 74 -5.37 -9.91 -10.64
CA GLN A 74 -5.52 -10.58 -11.93
C GLN A 74 -4.75 -9.85 -13.05
N ARG A 75 -4.83 -8.51 -13.08
CA ARG A 75 -4.06 -7.69 -14.04
C ARG A 75 -2.56 -7.80 -13.82
N ALA A 76 -2.09 -7.87 -12.58
CA ALA A 76 -0.68 -8.10 -12.27
C ALA A 76 -0.21 -9.47 -12.77
N TYR A 77 -1.00 -10.53 -12.55
CA TYR A 77 -0.69 -11.86 -13.09
C TYR A 77 -0.66 -11.89 -14.61
N GLN A 78 -1.64 -11.26 -15.28
CA GLN A 78 -1.67 -11.19 -16.73
C GLN A 78 -0.42 -10.47 -17.28
N ARG A 79 -0.05 -9.32 -16.71
CA ARG A 79 1.17 -8.59 -17.07
C ARG A 79 2.42 -9.46 -16.90
N GLY A 80 2.54 -10.13 -15.76
CA GLY A 80 3.65 -11.05 -15.48
C GLY A 80 3.74 -12.21 -16.50
N SER A 81 2.60 -12.82 -16.85
CA SER A 81 2.55 -13.88 -17.89
C SER A 81 3.06 -13.36 -19.23
N THR A 82 2.57 -12.19 -19.67
CA THR A 82 3.00 -11.58 -20.92
C THR A 82 4.51 -11.26 -20.93
N LEU A 83 5.07 -10.82 -19.80
CA LEU A 83 6.52 -10.59 -19.65
C LEU A 83 7.32 -11.89 -19.80
N ILE A 84 6.86 -12.97 -19.17
CA ILE A 84 7.48 -14.29 -19.26
C ILE A 84 7.41 -14.83 -20.70
N GLU A 85 6.27 -14.67 -21.38
CA GLU A 85 6.10 -15.05 -22.79
C GLU A 85 7.10 -14.32 -23.69
N ARG A 86 7.34 -13.02 -23.49
CA ARG A 86 8.34 -12.25 -24.25
C ARG A 86 9.77 -12.76 -23.99
N LEU A 87 10.10 -13.10 -22.75
CA LEU A 87 11.39 -13.71 -22.42
C LEU A 87 11.56 -15.07 -23.10
N GLU A 88 10.48 -15.84 -23.18
CA GLU A 88 10.46 -17.15 -23.85
C GLU A 88 10.70 -17.03 -25.35
N GLU A 89 10.09 -16.04 -26.00
CA GLU A 89 10.35 -15.74 -27.41
C GLU A 89 11.83 -15.37 -27.67
N ILE A 90 12.44 -14.60 -26.77
CA ILE A 90 13.87 -14.28 -26.85
C ILE A 90 14.69 -15.55 -26.67
N ARG A 91 14.35 -16.39 -25.69
CA ARG A 91 15.01 -17.68 -25.44
C ARG A 91 14.97 -18.57 -26.69
N HIS A 92 13.81 -18.70 -27.34
CA HIS A 92 13.68 -19.45 -28.58
C HIS A 92 14.58 -18.89 -29.69
N GLY A 93 14.61 -17.56 -29.87
CA GLY A 93 15.51 -16.92 -30.86
C GLY A 93 16.98 -17.25 -30.61
N LEU A 94 17.41 -17.17 -29.35
CA LEU A 94 18.77 -17.48 -28.93
C LEU A 94 19.13 -18.96 -29.14
N LEU A 95 18.20 -19.88 -28.85
CA LEU A 95 18.39 -21.31 -29.11
C LEU A 95 18.54 -21.63 -30.60
N MET A 96 17.92 -20.81 -31.46
CA MET A 96 18.09 -20.89 -32.92
C MET A 96 19.37 -20.19 -33.43
N GLY A 97 20.20 -19.65 -32.53
CA GLY A 97 21.46 -18.98 -32.87
C GLY A 97 21.30 -17.53 -33.35
N SER A 98 20.14 -16.91 -33.11
CA SER A 98 19.85 -15.53 -33.50
C SER A 98 19.65 -14.63 -32.27
N ILE A 99 20.09 -13.37 -32.34
CA ILE A 99 19.80 -12.38 -31.30
C ILE A 99 18.61 -11.53 -31.77
N PRO A 100 17.41 -11.67 -31.19
CA PRO A 100 16.22 -11.00 -31.68
C PRO A 100 16.14 -9.53 -31.18
N ALA A 101 16.87 -8.63 -31.86
CA ALA A 101 16.99 -7.21 -31.51
C ALA A 101 15.64 -6.51 -31.31
N ASP A 102 14.69 -6.67 -32.24
CA ASP A 102 13.34 -6.10 -32.14
C ASP A 102 12.60 -6.55 -30.87
N ARG A 103 12.80 -7.81 -30.45
CA ARG A 103 12.14 -8.36 -29.24
C ARG A 103 12.78 -7.80 -27.98
N LEU A 104 14.11 -7.67 -27.95
CA LEU A 104 14.84 -7.02 -26.86
C LEU A 104 14.40 -5.56 -26.68
N GLN A 105 14.26 -4.81 -27.77
CA GLN A 105 13.82 -3.42 -27.73
C GLN A 105 12.38 -3.29 -27.20
N ARG A 106 11.46 -4.13 -27.67
CA ARG A 106 10.08 -4.16 -27.16
C ARG A 106 10.02 -4.54 -25.68
N LEU A 107 10.84 -5.50 -25.25
CA LEU A 107 10.91 -5.92 -23.86
C LEU A 107 11.41 -4.77 -22.96
N ALA A 108 12.49 -4.09 -23.36
CA ALA A 108 13.01 -2.94 -22.62
C ALA A 108 11.99 -1.80 -22.50
N GLN A 109 11.27 -1.47 -23.59
CA GLN A 109 10.17 -0.50 -23.54
C GLN A 109 9.05 -0.92 -22.59
N THR A 110 8.68 -2.20 -22.59
CA THR A 110 7.65 -2.74 -21.68
C THR A 110 8.08 -2.61 -20.22
N LEU A 111 9.33 -3.00 -19.90
CA LEU A 111 9.88 -2.92 -18.55
C LEU A 111 9.92 -1.49 -18.02
N ARG A 112 10.29 -0.51 -18.87
CA ARG A 112 10.27 0.92 -18.52
C ARG A 112 8.87 1.42 -18.16
N ALA A 113 7.86 1.03 -18.94
CA ALA A 113 6.49 1.44 -18.70
C ALA A 113 5.94 0.83 -17.40
N GLU A 114 6.29 -0.42 -17.10
CA GLU A 114 5.76 -1.15 -15.95
C GLU A 114 6.43 -0.79 -14.62
N LYS A 115 7.66 -0.27 -14.64
CA LYS A 115 8.44 0.11 -13.43
C LYS A 115 7.70 1.06 -12.49
N LEU A 116 6.82 1.91 -13.02
CA LEU A 116 6.01 2.86 -12.23
C LEU A 116 4.88 2.20 -11.43
N MET A 117 4.52 0.96 -11.75
CA MET A 117 3.33 0.27 -11.19
C MET A 117 3.67 -0.90 -10.26
N VAL A 118 4.94 -1.15 -10.00
CA VAL A 118 5.40 -2.27 -9.17
C VAL A 118 5.63 -1.80 -7.74
N LEU A 119 4.92 -2.42 -6.80
CA LEU A 119 5.00 -2.10 -5.37
C LEU A 119 6.01 -2.97 -4.61
N ASP A 120 6.32 -4.17 -5.14
CA ASP A 120 7.27 -5.08 -4.54
C ASP A 120 8.71 -4.70 -4.93
N PRO A 121 9.57 -4.31 -3.97
CA PRO A 121 10.94 -3.89 -4.26
C PRO A 121 11.77 -4.99 -4.91
N ARG A 122 11.55 -6.27 -4.56
CA ARG A 122 12.31 -7.40 -5.12
C ARG A 122 11.95 -7.63 -6.58
N LEU A 123 10.66 -7.49 -6.92
CA LEU A 123 10.21 -7.58 -8.30
C LEU A 123 10.75 -6.42 -9.13
N ALA A 124 10.74 -5.21 -8.58
CA ALA A 124 11.29 -4.03 -9.25
C ALA A 124 12.79 -4.17 -9.54
N GLU A 125 13.55 -4.74 -8.61
CA GLU A 125 14.98 -5.03 -8.79
C GLU A 125 15.23 -6.02 -9.92
N VAL A 126 14.54 -7.16 -9.94
CA VAL A 126 14.66 -8.16 -11.01
C VAL A 126 14.27 -7.56 -12.36
N MET A 127 13.19 -6.78 -12.42
CA MET A 127 12.79 -6.10 -13.66
C MET A 127 13.84 -5.10 -14.15
N ALA A 128 14.49 -4.38 -13.23
CA ALA A 128 15.57 -3.45 -13.58
C ALA A 128 16.83 -4.18 -14.06
N GLU A 129 17.18 -5.34 -13.50
CA GLU A 129 18.28 -6.17 -13.97
C GLU A 129 18.01 -6.70 -15.39
N ILE A 130 16.79 -7.17 -15.66
CA ILE A 130 16.38 -7.62 -16.99
C ILE A 130 16.45 -6.45 -17.98
N GLU A 131 15.97 -5.26 -17.61
CA GLU A 131 16.04 -4.05 -18.43
C GLU A 131 17.49 -3.72 -18.78
N LEU A 132 18.37 -3.64 -17.77
CA LEU A 132 19.80 -3.36 -17.94
C LEU A 132 20.44 -4.35 -18.91
N ARG A 133 20.13 -5.64 -18.77
CA ARG A 133 20.69 -6.66 -19.65
C ARG A 133 20.18 -6.53 -21.08
N CYS A 134 18.91 -6.21 -21.29
CA CYS A 134 18.37 -5.94 -22.62
C CYS A 134 19.10 -4.77 -23.28
N GLU A 135 19.32 -3.67 -22.57
CA GLU A 135 20.03 -2.49 -23.08
C GLU A 135 21.49 -2.80 -23.41
N VAL A 136 22.17 -3.59 -22.58
CA VAL A 136 23.54 -4.04 -22.86
C VAL A 136 23.58 -4.89 -24.14
N GLU A 137 22.64 -5.82 -24.32
CA GLU A 137 22.57 -6.63 -25.54
C GLU A 137 22.24 -5.78 -26.78
N LEU A 138 21.36 -4.79 -26.67
CA LEU A 138 21.07 -3.84 -27.76
C LEU A 138 22.32 -3.01 -28.12
N ALA A 139 23.03 -2.49 -27.12
CA ALA A 139 24.25 -1.72 -27.33
C ALA A 139 25.35 -2.55 -28.02
N LYS A 140 25.47 -3.85 -27.73
CA LYS A 140 26.39 -4.76 -28.45
C LYS A 140 26.05 -4.90 -29.93
N LEU A 141 24.79 -4.71 -30.31
CA LEU A 141 24.33 -4.71 -31.70
C LEU A 141 24.43 -3.32 -32.36
N GLY A 142 24.87 -2.31 -31.62
CA GLY A 142 24.96 -0.92 -32.10
C GLY A 142 23.61 -0.19 -32.11
N LEU A 143 22.65 -0.64 -31.30
CA LEU A 143 21.31 -0.05 -31.15
C LEU A 143 21.15 0.67 -29.81
#